data_AF-A0A928VTA4-F1
#
_entry.id   AF-A0A928VTA4-F1
#
_cell.length_a   1.000
_cell.length_b   1.000
_cell.length_c   1.000
_cell.angle_alpha   90.00
_cell.angle_beta   90.00
_cell.angle_gamma   90.00
#
_symmetry.space_group_name_H-M   'P 1'
#
loop_
_entity.id
_entity.type
_entity.pdbx_description
1 polymer ?
#
loop_
_entity_poly.entity_id
_entity_poly.type
_entity_poly.pdbx_seq_one_letter_code
_entity_poly.pdbx_strand_id
1 'polypeptide(L)'
;MSQGKPAISHPSNRLIASVLCLTGVVMLADAVPAIAQASTVAKSPAVRISNSPSEISQTEITPSNRIVNRSMATFWPAAQKILESQAQWFDRAEVALSTPDPLVNQILSTKLLIQLRSMDLFVQRYYRNPRGLCQSQRSSRLLGAAVGFDAAQTETYCAIYKLSRDLTPLRSRLTQRSSLFNRRWSSTALPLFSTQSRQMPLTVTTVEQFNLTSRIASQTPSQVFIYPQMVGIQRMKQLQANYRPEVAPAIAPPTDLIKQVNQGRDQLVKIQAGLPISTQSLAAKSIQLFRPKRQSISKFAVRTTEADVYQTFLAQPNTGIARVYPVSAFVVDRNRLNPANVPMPFGLRVEAGQFLLSGEALNYGFITQLGDISLDQMNAAHQLPELFKTYSPPNVLAEIQNHQRRFLVGKDTPLSSEIPAQLKQTYVMRLVQYQLPEVVTTGRPLQPGERGQLKSLLAHQGQDRLIAFRPVTQRRDGSYTVLWKVLETKAAPQIRDLENYISASLKTRTRY
;
A
#
# COMPACT_ATOMS: atom_id res chain seq x y z
N MET A 1 -23.29 11.43 64.77
CA MET A 1 -23.83 10.37 65.65
C MET A 1 -25.25 10.05 65.22
N SER A 2 -25.46 8.93 64.56
CA SER A 2 -26.66 8.07 64.63
C SER A 2 -26.49 7.01 63.52
N GLN A 3 -26.71 5.77 63.90
CA GLN A 3 -26.26 4.56 63.25
C GLN A 3 -27.24 4.09 62.16
N GLY A 4 -26.70 3.49 61.09
CA GLY A 4 -27.46 2.70 60.12
C GLY A 4 -26.59 1.61 59.53
N LYS A 5 -26.76 0.37 60.02
CA LYS A 5 -26.11 -0.86 59.52
C LYS A 5 -26.92 -1.46 58.34
N PRO A 6 -26.30 -2.38 57.55
CA PRO A 6 -26.56 -2.54 56.12
C PRO A 6 -27.48 -3.72 55.75
N ALA A 7 -28.06 -3.65 54.55
CA ALA A 7 -28.72 -4.77 53.89
C ALA A 7 -27.77 -5.44 52.88
N ILE A 8 -27.59 -6.74 53.05
CA ILE A 8 -26.85 -7.67 52.19
C ILE A 8 -27.82 -8.16 51.11
N SER A 9 -27.41 -8.12 49.84
CA SER A 9 -27.99 -9.01 48.82
C SER A 9 -26.94 -9.38 47.78
N HIS A 10 -26.63 -10.68 47.72
CA HIS A 10 -26.02 -11.34 46.57
C HIS A 10 -27.16 -11.90 45.71
N PRO A 11 -26.96 -11.97 44.39
CA PRO A 11 -27.19 -13.27 43.78
C PRO A 11 -26.06 -13.72 42.85
N SER A 12 -25.70 -14.97 43.09
CA SER A 12 -24.95 -15.87 42.23
C SER A 12 -25.61 -16.03 40.87
N ASN A 13 -24.83 -15.98 39.78
CA ASN A 13 -25.16 -16.73 38.57
C ASN A 13 -23.87 -17.15 37.87
N ARG A 14 -23.58 -18.45 37.96
CA ARG A 14 -22.54 -19.16 37.20
C ARG A 14 -23.13 -19.51 35.83
N LEU A 15 -22.57 -18.95 34.76
CA LEU A 15 -22.81 -19.44 33.40
C LEU A 15 -21.68 -20.40 33.01
N ILE A 16 -22.10 -21.63 32.72
CA ILE A 16 -21.32 -22.71 32.12
C ILE A 16 -21.07 -22.33 30.66
N ALA A 17 -19.81 -22.19 30.25
CA ALA A 17 -19.44 -22.01 28.85
C ALA A 17 -18.88 -23.33 28.30
N SER A 18 -19.68 -23.97 27.46
CA SER A 18 -19.36 -25.19 26.72
C SER A 18 -18.26 -24.94 25.67
N VAL A 19 -17.30 -25.87 25.65
CA VAL A 19 -16.22 -25.98 24.67
C VAL A 19 -16.79 -26.62 23.40
N LEU A 20 -16.72 -25.91 22.27
CA LEU A 20 -16.98 -26.46 20.93
C LEU A 20 -15.67 -26.47 20.16
N CYS A 21 -15.08 -27.67 20.05
CA CYS A 21 -14.03 -28.00 19.09
C CYS A 21 -14.67 -28.21 17.72
N LEU A 22 -14.27 -27.39 16.74
CA LEU A 22 -14.50 -27.66 15.32
C LEU A 22 -13.14 -27.83 14.64
N THR A 23 -12.76 -29.09 14.44
CA THR A 23 -11.65 -29.51 13.58
C THR A 23 -12.16 -29.62 12.14
N GLY A 24 -11.85 -28.61 11.33
CA GLY A 24 -12.06 -28.62 9.88
C GLY A 24 -10.81 -29.13 9.16
N VAL A 25 -10.92 -30.35 8.62
CA VAL A 25 -9.98 -30.98 7.69
C VAL A 25 -10.12 -30.29 6.32
N VAL A 26 -9.01 -29.82 5.75
CA VAL A 26 -8.93 -29.50 4.32
C VAL A 26 -7.74 -30.24 3.72
N MET A 27 -8.07 -31.21 2.88
CA MET A 27 -7.19 -31.94 1.98
C MET A 27 -6.78 -31.01 0.83
N LEU A 28 -5.47 -30.93 0.55
CA LEU A 28 -4.95 -30.50 -0.74
C LEU A 28 -3.85 -31.50 -1.14
N ALA A 29 -4.15 -32.26 -2.19
CA ALA A 29 -3.21 -33.04 -2.96
C ALA A 29 -2.41 -32.10 -3.88
N ASP A 30 -1.10 -32.27 -3.94
CA ASP A 30 -0.42 -32.57 -5.21
C ASP A 30 1.11 -32.77 -5.05
N ALA A 31 1.54 -33.87 -5.68
CA ALA A 31 2.82 -34.12 -6.35
C ALA A 31 4.16 -33.74 -5.69
N VAL A 32 4.87 -34.77 -5.21
CA VAL A 32 6.34 -34.80 -5.06
C VAL A 32 6.87 -35.98 -5.88
N PRO A 33 7.90 -35.82 -6.73
CA PRO A 33 8.49 -36.92 -7.46
C PRO A 33 9.48 -37.72 -6.59
N ALA A 34 9.54 -39.00 -6.92
CA ALA A 34 10.25 -40.08 -6.26
C ALA A 34 11.77 -39.89 -6.18
N ILE A 35 12.35 -40.22 -5.02
CA ILE A 35 13.75 -40.64 -4.88
C ILE A 35 13.78 -41.95 -4.12
N ALA A 36 14.50 -42.90 -4.70
CA ALA A 36 14.54 -44.32 -4.41
C ALA A 36 14.97 -44.67 -2.97
N GLN A 37 14.31 -45.70 -2.44
CA GLN A 37 14.70 -46.40 -1.21
C GLN A 37 15.73 -47.48 -1.54
N ALA A 38 16.84 -47.50 -0.82
CA ALA A 38 17.68 -48.68 -0.64
C ALA A 38 17.36 -49.28 0.74
N SER A 39 16.69 -50.43 0.74
CA SER A 39 16.45 -51.24 1.93
C SER A 39 17.67 -52.13 2.20
N THR A 40 18.26 -52.03 3.38
CA THR A 40 19.12 -53.08 3.93
C THR A 40 18.46 -53.68 5.17
N VAL A 41 18.13 -54.96 5.02
CA VAL A 41 17.59 -55.87 6.02
C VAL A 41 18.70 -56.20 7.02
N ALA A 42 18.47 -55.97 8.32
CA ALA A 42 19.35 -56.46 9.38
C ALA A 42 18.55 -57.07 10.54
N LYS A 43 18.68 -58.41 10.58
CA LYS A 43 18.43 -59.42 11.62
C LYS A 43 18.10 -58.94 13.04
N SER A 44 16.98 -59.45 13.57
CA SER A 44 16.72 -59.63 15.00
C SER A 44 17.65 -60.65 15.65
N PRO A 45 18.01 -60.45 16.93
CA PRO A 45 18.28 -61.56 17.82
C PRO A 45 17.24 -61.65 18.96
N ALA A 46 16.95 -62.90 19.32
CA ALA A 46 16.07 -63.32 20.38
C ALA A 46 16.49 -62.77 21.75
N VAL A 47 15.52 -62.30 22.53
CA VAL A 47 15.71 -61.93 23.94
C VAL A 47 15.04 -62.99 24.82
N ARG A 48 15.87 -63.58 25.67
CA ARG A 48 15.58 -64.60 26.67
C ARG A 48 14.98 -63.90 27.90
N ILE A 49 13.80 -64.35 28.34
CA ILE A 49 13.17 -63.87 29.58
C ILE A 49 13.77 -64.68 30.73
N SER A 50 14.50 -64.03 31.65
CA SER A 50 14.80 -64.59 32.97
C SER A 50 14.17 -63.70 34.03
N ASN A 51 13.23 -64.27 34.77
CA ASN A 51 12.60 -63.66 35.93
C ASN A 51 13.50 -63.87 37.16
N SER A 52 13.91 -62.77 37.80
CA SER A 52 14.30 -62.75 39.22
C SER A 52 13.80 -61.43 39.84
N PRO A 53 13.17 -61.48 41.03
CA PRO A 53 12.70 -60.29 41.72
C PRO A 53 13.79 -59.79 42.67
N SER A 54 14.02 -58.47 42.74
CA SER A 54 14.32 -57.70 43.96
C SER A 54 14.78 -56.27 43.62
N GLU A 55 14.53 -55.39 44.60
CA GLU A 55 15.08 -54.05 44.80
C GLU A 55 14.41 -52.85 44.11
N ILE A 56 13.61 -52.19 44.94
CA ILE A 56 13.15 -50.81 44.82
C ILE A 56 14.38 -49.90 44.77
N SER A 57 14.81 -49.54 43.57
CA SER A 57 15.71 -48.41 43.33
C SER A 57 14.92 -47.22 42.85
N GLN A 58 15.25 -46.08 43.44
CA GLN A 58 14.67 -44.75 43.23
C GLN A 58 14.50 -44.46 41.73
N THR A 59 13.26 -44.21 41.31
CA THR A 59 12.95 -43.67 39.99
C THR A 59 13.51 -42.27 39.87
N GLU A 60 14.73 -42.18 39.35
CA GLU A 60 15.28 -40.98 38.75
C GLU A 60 14.39 -40.62 37.56
N ILE A 61 13.46 -39.69 37.78
CA ILE A 61 12.67 -39.07 36.72
C ILE A 61 13.66 -38.27 35.89
N THR A 62 14.29 -38.91 34.90
CA THR A 62 14.96 -38.23 33.81
C THR A 62 13.88 -37.70 32.87
N PRO A 63 13.52 -36.40 32.92
CA PRO A 63 12.59 -35.87 31.93
C PRO A 63 13.17 -36.11 30.54
N SER A 64 12.32 -36.64 29.65
CA SER A 64 12.67 -37.03 28.28
C SER A 64 13.39 -35.91 27.52
N ASN A 65 14.72 -35.94 27.57
CA ASN A 65 15.65 -34.96 26.98
C ASN A 65 15.46 -34.82 25.45
N ARG A 66 14.79 -35.80 24.83
CA ARG A 66 14.49 -35.83 23.38
C ARG A 66 13.49 -34.78 22.92
N ILE A 67 12.55 -34.35 23.78
CA ILE A 67 11.52 -33.37 23.40
C ILE A 67 12.08 -31.94 23.41
N VAL A 68 13.02 -31.64 24.31
CA VAL A 68 13.64 -30.32 24.43
C VAL A 68 14.55 -30.01 23.23
N ASN A 69 15.32 -31.00 22.75
CA ASN A 69 16.25 -30.79 21.63
C ASN A 69 15.58 -30.50 20.27
N ARG A 70 14.41 -31.09 19.98
CA ARG A 70 13.68 -30.78 18.73
C ARG A 70 13.09 -29.36 18.70
N SER A 71 12.73 -28.83 19.87
CA SER A 71 12.22 -27.45 20.00
C SER A 71 13.30 -26.44 19.61
N MET A 72 14.53 -26.63 20.10
CA MET A 72 15.62 -25.66 19.94
C MET A 72 16.11 -25.48 18.49
N ALA A 73 16.06 -26.55 17.68
CA ALA A 73 16.40 -26.44 16.25
C ALA A 73 15.48 -25.48 15.48
N THR A 74 14.24 -25.29 15.95
CA THR A 74 13.25 -24.40 15.31
C THR A 74 13.25 -22.97 15.86
N PHE A 75 14.04 -22.70 16.91
CA PHE A 75 14.08 -21.41 17.60
C PHE A 75 14.44 -20.27 16.65
N TRP A 76 15.61 -20.37 16.01
CA TRP A 76 16.15 -19.28 15.20
C TRP A 76 15.29 -18.95 13.96
N PRO A 77 14.84 -19.93 13.16
CA PRO A 77 13.93 -19.64 12.05
C PRO A 77 12.61 -18.99 12.52
N ALA A 78 12.07 -19.42 13.66
CA ALA A 78 10.84 -18.85 14.21
C ALA A 78 11.06 -17.41 14.72
N ALA A 79 12.16 -17.16 15.43
CA ALA A 79 12.54 -15.84 15.91
C ALA A 79 12.75 -14.87 14.73
N GLN A 80 13.50 -15.31 13.71
CA GLN A 80 13.76 -14.51 12.52
C GLN A 80 12.46 -14.11 11.81
N LYS A 81 11.55 -15.06 11.58
CA LYS A 81 10.25 -14.79 10.95
C LYS A 81 9.44 -13.74 11.71
N ILE A 82 9.49 -13.75 13.04
CA ILE A 82 8.83 -12.75 13.88
C ILE A 82 9.49 -11.39 13.73
N LEU A 83 10.82 -11.33 13.78
CA LEU A 83 11.57 -10.07 13.66
C LEU A 83 11.38 -9.43 12.28
N GLU A 84 11.37 -10.20 11.19
CA GLU A 84 11.09 -9.72 9.84
C GLU A 84 9.67 -9.17 9.70
N SER A 85 8.70 -9.93 10.20
CA SER A 85 7.29 -9.54 10.20
C SER A 85 7.06 -8.25 11.02
N GLN A 86 7.78 -8.11 12.13
CA GLN A 86 7.74 -6.94 12.98
C GLN A 86 8.43 -5.72 12.34
N ALA A 87 9.54 -5.90 11.62
CA ALA A 87 10.18 -4.84 10.84
C ALA A 87 9.21 -4.25 9.82
N GLN A 88 8.57 -5.13 9.03
CA GLN A 88 7.56 -4.72 8.04
C GLN A 88 6.37 -3.99 8.66
N TRP A 89 6.01 -4.31 9.91
CA TRP A 89 4.96 -3.61 10.63
C TRP A 89 5.39 -2.18 10.99
N PHE A 90 6.59 -1.99 11.54
CA PHE A 90 7.10 -0.66 11.91
C PHE A 90 7.14 0.30 10.71
N ASP A 91 7.55 -0.20 9.55
CA ASP A 91 7.59 0.62 8.32
C ASP A 91 6.20 1.10 7.90
N ARG A 92 5.21 0.22 7.98
CA ARG A 92 3.82 0.56 7.68
C ARG A 92 3.23 1.47 8.76
N ALA A 93 3.62 1.30 10.01
CA ALA A 93 3.13 2.09 11.13
C ALA A 93 3.51 3.57 10.98
N GLU A 94 4.75 3.86 10.62
CA GLU A 94 5.22 5.22 10.41
C GLU A 94 4.41 5.92 9.29
N VAL A 95 4.23 5.26 8.16
CA VAL A 95 3.42 5.79 7.04
C VAL A 95 1.97 6.00 7.46
N ALA A 96 1.36 5.00 8.10
CA ALA A 96 -0.03 5.02 8.50
C ALA A 96 -0.33 6.10 9.55
N LEU A 97 0.58 6.31 10.50
CA LEU A 97 0.44 7.35 11.53
C LEU A 97 0.49 8.76 10.96
N SER A 98 1.21 8.95 9.84
CA SER A 98 1.24 10.22 9.10
C SER A 98 0.02 10.43 8.19
N THR A 99 -0.80 9.40 7.94
CA THR A 99 -2.02 9.52 7.13
C THR A 99 -3.28 9.70 7.98
N PRO A 100 -4.23 10.57 7.59
CA PRO A 100 -5.52 10.74 8.27
C PRO A 100 -6.56 9.67 7.90
N ASP A 101 -6.19 8.62 7.17
CA ASP A 101 -7.11 7.61 6.67
C ASP A 101 -7.54 6.61 7.78
N PRO A 102 -8.84 6.53 8.13
CA PRO A 102 -9.34 5.60 9.14
C PRO A 102 -9.07 4.13 8.81
N LEU A 103 -9.20 3.75 7.54
CA LEU A 103 -9.05 2.37 7.07
C LEU A 103 -7.59 1.92 7.22
N VAL A 104 -6.65 2.78 6.83
CA VAL A 104 -5.21 2.50 6.98
C VAL A 104 -4.85 2.31 8.46
N ASN A 105 -5.37 3.16 9.36
CA ASN A 105 -5.15 3.03 10.79
C ASN A 105 -5.80 1.76 11.38
N GLN A 106 -6.99 1.37 10.90
CA GLN A 106 -7.66 0.13 11.29
C GLN A 106 -6.86 -1.11 10.86
N ILE A 107 -6.43 -1.16 9.59
CA ILE A 107 -5.58 -2.24 9.07
C ILE A 107 -4.28 -2.35 9.88
N LEU A 108 -3.67 -1.21 10.23
CA LEU A 108 -2.46 -1.20 11.05
C LEU A 108 -2.71 -1.79 12.45
N SER A 109 -3.82 -1.42 13.10
CA SER A 109 -4.21 -1.95 14.41
C SER A 109 -4.44 -3.46 14.37
N THR A 110 -5.18 -3.94 13.36
CA THR A 110 -5.42 -5.39 13.17
C THR A 110 -4.12 -6.14 12.92
N LYS A 111 -3.20 -5.58 12.11
CA LYS A 111 -1.89 -6.18 11.90
C LYS A 111 -1.06 -6.23 13.17
N LEU A 112 -1.05 -5.17 13.97
CA LEU A 112 -0.37 -5.16 15.27
C LEU A 112 -0.89 -6.27 16.18
N LEU A 113 -2.21 -6.46 16.23
CA LEU A 113 -2.82 -7.54 17.01
C LEU A 113 -2.32 -8.93 16.57
N ILE A 114 -2.28 -9.19 15.27
CA ILE A 114 -1.77 -10.46 14.72
C ILE A 114 -0.30 -10.65 15.09
N GLN A 115 0.52 -9.59 14.99
CA GLN A 115 1.94 -9.66 15.37
C GLN A 115 2.12 -9.94 16.85
N LEU A 116 1.42 -9.22 17.73
CA LEU A 116 1.46 -9.45 19.18
C LEU A 116 1.07 -10.88 19.51
N ARG A 117 0.03 -11.42 18.86
CA ARG A 117 -0.37 -12.82 19.05
C ARG A 117 0.72 -13.81 18.59
N SER A 118 1.37 -13.54 17.47
CA SER A 118 2.49 -14.35 16.98
C SER A 118 3.67 -14.36 17.96
N MET A 119 4.02 -13.18 18.49
CA MET A 119 5.07 -13.04 19.51
C MET A 119 4.70 -13.78 20.80
N ASP A 120 3.46 -13.66 21.27
CA ASP A 120 2.99 -14.36 22.47
C ASP A 120 3.03 -15.88 22.29
N LEU A 121 2.60 -16.39 21.14
CA LEU A 121 2.65 -17.82 20.83
C LEU A 121 4.09 -18.34 20.75
N PHE A 122 5.01 -17.55 20.19
CA PHE A 122 6.43 -17.86 20.18
C PHE A 122 6.98 -17.95 21.61
N VAL A 123 6.74 -16.93 22.42
CA VAL A 123 7.20 -16.89 23.81
C VAL A 123 6.66 -18.10 24.59
N GLN A 124 5.36 -18.36 24.51
CA GLN A 124 4.70 -19.49 25.20
C GLN A 124 5.19 -20.86 24.72
N ARG A 125 5.54 -20.99 23.44
CA ARG A 125 6.02 -22.25 22.86
C ARG A 125 7.36 -22.70 23.45
N TYR A 126 8.27 -21.75 23.70
CA TYR A 126 9.60 -22.09 24.19
C TYR A 126 9.72 -22.03 25.71
N TYR A 127 8.98 -21.16 26.41
CA TYR A 127 8.97 -21.15 27.88
C TYR A 127 7.65 -20.64 28.47
N ARG A 128 7.03 -21.45 29.34
CA ARG A 128 5.69 -21.15 29.91
C ARG A 128 5.66 -19.90 30.80
N ASN A 129 6.75 -19.57 31.48
CA ASN A 129 6.82 -18.44 32.42
C ASN A 129 7.84 -17.36 31.97
N PRO A 130 7.57 -16.61 30.89
CA PRO A 130 8.52 -15.63 30.35
C PRO A 130 8.92 -14.53 31.35
N ARG A 131 8.03 -14.19 32.28
CA ARG A 131 8.30 -13.19 33.32
C ARG A 131 9.48 -13.64 34.19
N GLY A 132 9.43 -14.86 34.71
CA GLY A 132 10.50 -15.38 35.56
C GLY A 132 11.86 -15.45 34.86
N LEU A 133 11.87 -15.81 33.56
CA LEU A 133 13.11 -15.89 32.79
C LEU A 133 13.70 -14.49 32.51
N CYS A 134 12.87 -13.48 32.25
CA CYS A 134 13.32 -12.18 31.72
C CYS A 134 13.36 -11.03 32.75
N GLN A 135 13.09 -11.30 34.02
CA GLN A 135 13.01 -10.26 35.07
C GLN A 135 14.38 -9.77 35.56
N SER A 136 15.42 -10.59 35.47
CA SER A 136 16.77 -10.28 35.96
C SER A 136 17.82 -10.83 35.01
N GLN A 137 18.76 -10.01 34.56
CA GLN A 137 19.79 -10.43 33.59
C GLN A 137 20.68 -11.56 34.13
N ARG A 138 20.91 -11.60 35.45
CA ARG A 138 21.62 -12.71 36.12
C ARG A 138 20.79 -13.97 36.17
N SER A 139 19.50 -13.84 36.50
CA SER A 139 18.56 -14.97 36.55
C SER A 139 18.28 -15.52 35.16
N SER A 140 18.27 -14.68 34.12
CA SER A 140 18.07 -15.10 32.73
C SER A 140 19.16 -16.07 32.29
N ARG A 141 20.43 -15.82 32.60
CA ARG A 141 21.54 -16.70 32.20
C ARG A 141 21.47 -18.07 32.89
N LEU A 142 21.21 -18.08 34.20
CA LEU A 142 21.13 -19.32 34.99
C LEU A 142 19.90 -20.15 34.64
N LEU A 143 18.72 -19.51 34.55
CA LEU A 143 17.47 -20.17 34.21
C LEU A 143 17.41 -20.56 32.73
N GLY A 144 18.02 -19.76 31.85
CA GLY A 144 18.13 -20.06 30.42
C GLY A 144 18.90 -21.36 30.21
N ALA A 145 20.05 -21.50 30.86
CA ALA A 145 20.84 -22.73 30.84
C ALA A 145 20.04 -23.94 31.37
N ALA A 146 19.26 -23.76 32.44
CA ALA A 146 18.40 -24.82 32.99
C ALA A 146 17.28 -25.27 32.03
N VAL A 147 16.86 -24.40 31.10
CA VAL A 147 15.83 -24.68 30.09
C VAL A 147 16.45 -25.13 28.76
N GLY A 148 17.78 -25.17 28.67
CA GLY A 148 18.51 -25.54 27.45
C GLY A 148 18.62 -24.40 26.43
N PHE A 149 18.42 -23.15 26.84
CA PHE A 149 18.77 -22.00 26.01
C PHE A 149 20.24 -21.65 26.16
N ASP A 150 20.90 -21.38 25.03
CA ASP A 150 22.16 -20.66 25.05
C ASP A 150 21.97 -19.18 25.45
N ALA A 151 23.08 -18.48 25.68
CA ALA A 151 23.04 -17.07 26.10
C ALA A 151 22.38 -16.16 25.05
N ALA A 152 22.63 -16.40 23.75
CA ALA A 152 22.10 -15.60 22.65
C ALA A 152 20.60 -15.84 22.43
N GLN A 153 20.14 -17.09 22.57
CA GLN A 153 18.75 -17.49 22.54
C GLN A 153 17.99 -16.87 23.70
N THR A 154 18.55 -16.91 24.91
CA THR A 154 17.95 -16.29 26.10
C THR A 154 17.80 -14.77 25.89
N GLU A 155 18.84 -14.12 25.39
CA GLU A 155 18.82 -12.68 25.11
C GLU A 155 17.77 -12.33 24.03
N THR A 156 17.77 -13.05 22.91
CA THR A 156 16.80 -12.85 21.82
C THR A 156 15.37 -13.09 22.29
N TYR A 157 15.15 -14.17 23.04
CA TYR A 157 13.85 -14.52 23.61
C TYR A 157 13.33 -13.41 24.53
N CYS A 158 14.15 -12.96 25.47
CA CYS A 158 13.75 -11.92 26.41
C CYS A 158 13.55 -10.56 25.73
N ALA A 159 14.30 -10.28 24.67
CA ALA A 159 14.11 -9.07 23.91
C ALA A 159 12.83 -9.09 23.06
N ILE A 160 12.47 -10.23 22.44
CA ILE A 160 11.16 -10.42 21.78
C ILE A 160 10.03 -10.26 22.79
N TYR A 161 10.16 -10.87 23.98
CA TYR A 161 9.17 -10.74 25.05
C TYR A 161 9.02 -9.28 25.51
N LYS A 162 10.12 -8.55 25.71
CA LYS A 162 10.08 -7.13 26.05
C LYS A 162 9.40 -6.31 24.96
N LEU A 163 9.75 -6.54 23.70
CA LEU A 163 9.17 -5.85 22.55
C LEU A 163 7.65 -6.07 22.47
N SER A 164 7.14 -7.28 22.73
CA SER A 164 5.69 -7.52 22.73
C SER A 164 4.97 -6.75 23.83
N ARG A 165 5.59 -6.59 25.00
CA ARG A 165 5.05 -5.77 26.10
C ARG A 165 5.06 -4.29 25.77
N ASP A 166 6.14 -3.78 25.20
CA ASP A 166 6.28 -2.37 24.82
C ASP A 166 5.30 -1.98 23.69
N LEU A 167 4.96 -2.92 22.80
CA LEU A 167 4.01 -2.73 21.70
C LEU A 167 2.54 -2.88 22.09
N THR A 168 2.23 -3.57 23.19
CA THR A 168 0.85 -3.77 23.67
C THR A 168 0.08 -2.44 23.85
N PRO A 169 0.61 -1.39 24.51
CA PRO A 169 -0.10 -0.12 24.67
C PRO A 169 -0.33 0.64 23.35
N LEU A 170 0.44 0.37 22.30
CA LEU A 170 0.21 0.98 20.99
C LEU A 170 -1.13 0.55 20.39
N ARG A 171 -1.58 -0.68 20.66
CA ARG A 171 -2.85 -1.21 20.12
C ARG A 171 -4.05 -0.39 20.60
N SER A 172 -4.14 -0.10 21.89
CA SER A 172 -5.28 0.66 22.43
C SER A 172 -5.30 2.08 21.85
N ARG A 173 -4.14 2.72 21.73
CA ARG A 173 -4.02 4.06 21.15
C ARG A 173 -4.34 4.10 19.65
N LEU A 174 -3.90 3.11 18.87
CA LEU A 174 -4.27 2.98 17.45
C LEU A 174 -5.77 2.74 17.26
N THR A 175 -6.37 1.92 18.12
CA THR A 175 -7.81 1.65 18.10
C THR A 175 -8.60 2.91 18.48
N GLN A 176 -8.17 3.64 19.51
CA GLN A 176 -8.75 4.93 19.89
C GLN A 176 -8.67 5.92 18.74
N ARG A 177 -7.50 6.06 18.10
CA ARG A 177 -7.32 6.93 16.94
C ARG A 177 -8.24 6.55 15.77
N SER A 178 -8.31 5.27 15.41
CA SER A 178 -9.23 4.78 14.37
C SER A 178 -10.69 5.09 14.72
N SER A 179 -11.09 4.92 15.99
CA SER A 179 -12.45 5.26 16.44
C SER A 179 -12.76 6.76 16.33
N LEU A 180 -11.79 7.64 16.62
CA LEU A 180 -11.94 9.08 16.47
C LEU A 180 -12.13 9.48 15.00
N PHE A 181 -11.40 8.84 14.09
CA PHE A 181 -11.58 9.06 12.65
C PHE A 181 -12.93 8.52 12.17
N ASN A 182 -13.32 7.30 12.58
CA ASN A 182 -14.59 6.70 12.18
C ASN A 182 -15.80 7.49 12.68
N ARG A 183 -15.75 8.05 13.90
CA ARG A 183 -16.82 8.91 14.43
C ARG A 183 -17.01 10.17 13.57
N ARG A 184 -15.92 10.81 13.14
CA ARG A 184 -15.97 11.98 12.26
C ARG A 184 -16.46 11.64 10.85
N TRP A 185 -16.04 10.50 10.31
CA TRP A 185 -16.49 10.03 9.00
C TRP A 185 -17.96 9.61 9.00
N SER A 186 -18.45 9.02 10.09
CA SER A 186 -19.84 8.57 10.20
C SER A 186 -20.83 9.71 10.47
N SER A 187 -20.38 10.84 11.03
CA SER A 187 -21.19 12.06 11.14
C SER A 187 -21.39 12.77 9.80
N THR A 188 -20.60 12.42 8.77
CA THR A 188 -20.76 12.92 7.42
C THR A 188 -21.68 12.00 6.63
N ALA A 189 -22.98 12.02 6.96
CA ALA A 189 -23.98 11.44 6.07
C ALA A 189 -23.86 12.15 4.71
N LEU A 190 -23.41 11.44 3.69
CA LEU A 190 -23.48 11.91 2.31
C LEU A 190 -24.94 12.28 2.03
N PRO A 191 -25.26 13.51 1.58
CA PRO A 191 -26.62 13.88 1.18
C PRO A 191 -26.94 13.31 -0.20
N LEU A 192 -26.65 12.03 -0.40
CA LEU A 192 -27.00 11.26 -1.56
C LEU A 192 -27.92 10.17 -1.02
N PHE A 193 -29.20 10.20 -1.41
CA PHE A 193 -30.32 9.36 -0.94
C PHE A 193 -31.11 9.88 0.27
N SER A 194 -31.70 11.08 0.17
CA SER A 194 -32.84 11.47 1.02
C SER A 194 -34.12 11.81 0.23
N THR A 195 -34.23 11.36 -1.02
CA THR A 195 -35.51 11.37 -1.72
C THR A 195 -35.86 9.95 -2.16
N GLN A 196 -36.97 9.44 -1.62
CA GLN A 196 -37.61 8.16 -1.94
C GLN A 196 -36.88 6.87 -1.49
N SER A 197 -36.96 6.60 -0.18
CA SER A 197 -37.25 5.22 0.26
C SER A 197 -38.54 5.25 1.06
N ARG A 198 -39.65 4.97 0.38
CA ARG A 198 -40.87 4.49 1.06
C ARG A 198 -40.48 3.20 1.77
N GLN A 199 -40.56 3.23 3.10
CA GLN A 199 -40.87 2.10 3.98
C GLN A 199 -40.63 0.71 3.35
N MET A 200 -39.43 0.16 3.53
CA MET A 200 -39.30 -1.29 3.68
C MET A 200 -39.29 -1.59 5.18
N PRO A 201 -40.29 -2.31 5.72
CA PRO A 201 -40.19 -2.82 7.08
C PRO A 201 -39.07 -3.85 7.12
N LEU A 202 -38.12 -3.65 8.03
CA LEU A 202 -37.13 -4.65 8.41
C LEU A 202 -37.86 -5.79 9.14
N THR A 203 -38.47 -6.71 8.41
CA THR A 203 -38.71 -8.06 8.92
C THR A 203 -37.39 -8.80 8.87
N VAL A 204 -36.84 -9.07 10.06
CA VAL A 204 -35.77 -10.05 10.28
C VAL A 204 -36.26 -11.38 9.73
N THR A 205 -35.80 -11.77 8.54
CA THR A 205 -36.05 -13.10 8.00
C THR A 205 -35.25 -14.10 8.82
N THR A 206 -35.97 -14.85 9.64
CA THR A 206 -35.61 -16.18 10.11
C THR A 206 -35.07 -17.02 8.95
N VAL A 207 -34.00 -17.77 9.22
CA VAL A 207 -33.39 -18.73 8.31
C VAL A 207 -34.40 -19.86 8.07
N GLU A 208 -35.15 -19.81 6.98
CA GLU A 208 -35.89 -20.95 6.46
C GLU A 208 -34.93 -21.83 5.64
N GLN A 209 -34.85 -23.10 6.04
CA GLN A 209 -34.14 -24.15 5.36
C GLN A 209 -34.76 -24.40 3.98
N PHE A 210 -33.96 -24.28 2.93
CA PHE A 210 -34.36 -24.64 1.57
C PHE A 210 -34.63 -26.14 1.47
N ASN A 211 -35.90 -26.52 1.32
CA ASN A 211 -36.32 -27.81 0.80
C ASN A 211 -36.52 -27.71 -0.72
N LEU A 212 -35.68 -28.44 -1.47
CA LEU A 212 -35.74 -28.56 -2.92
C LEU A 212 -36.71 -29.68 -3.32
N THR A 213 -38.00 -29.38 -3.50
CA THR A 213 -38.91 -30.17 -4.35
C THR A 213 -40.16 -29.39 -4.73
N SER A 214 -40.26 -28.98 -6.00
CA SER A 214 -41.48 -29.00 -6.85
C SER A 214 -41.28 -28.07 -8.05
N ARG A 215 -41.12 -28.66 -9.24
CA ARG A 215 -42.12 -28.85 -10.31
C ARG A 215 -42.27 -27.64 -11.23
N ILE A 216 -41.78 -27.90 -12.44
CA ILE A 216 -41.97 -27.23 -13.71
C ILE A 216 -43.47 -26.98 -13.94
N ALA A 217 -43.81 -25.72 -14.23
CA ALA A 217 -45.02 -25.35 -14.96
C ALA A 217 -44.65 -24.28 -15.99
N SER A 218 -44.73 -24.70 -17.24
CA SER A 218 -44.58 -23.95 -18.47
C SER A 218 -45.65 -22.85 -18.59
N GLN A 219 -45.21 -21.60 -18.80
CA GLN A 219 -46.03 -20.54 -19.36
C GLN A 219 -45.29 -19.90 -20.54
N THR A 220 -46.06 -19.77 -21.62
CA THR A 220 -45.70 -19.32 -22.98
C THR A 220 -45.17 -17.88 -23.03
N PRO A 221 -44.31 -17.55 -24.02
CA PRO A 221 -43.77 -16.20 -24.15
C PRO A 221 -44.73 -15.31 -24.93
N SER A 222 -45.31 -14.30 -24.27
CA SER A 222 -45.90 -13.16 -24.96
C SER A 222 -44.78 -12.33 -25.56
N GLN A 223 -44.75 -12.22 -26.89
CA GLN A 223 -43.86 -11.33 -27.63
C GLN A 223 -44.17 -9.87 -27.26
N VAL A 224 -43.33 -9.29 -26.42
CA VAL A 224 -43.26 -7.84 -26.24
C VAL A 224 -42.26 -7.31 -27.26
N PHE A 225 -42.73 -6.47 -28.17
CA PHE A 225 -41.88 -5.68 -29.05
C PHE A 225 -40.95 -4.78 -28.20
N ILE A 226 -39.69 -5.17 -28.10
CA ILE A 226 -38.63 -4.33 -27.53
C ILE A 226 -38.19 -3.38 -28.64
N TYR A 227 -38.74 -2.17 -28.66
CA TYR A 227 -38.06 -1.07 -29.34
C TYR A 227 -36.71 -0.87 -28.63
N PRO A 228 -35.58 -0.70 -29.35
CA PRO A 228 -34.34 -0.32 -28.71
C PRO A 228 -34.59 1.01 -28.02
N GLN A 229 -34.63 1.00 -26.69
CA GLN A 229 -34.53 2.23 -25.93
C GLN A 229 -33.20 2.86 -26.37
N MET A 230 -33.29 3.98 -27.08
CA MET A 230 -32.15 4.87 -27.20
C MET A 230 -31.64 5.10 -25.78
N VAL A 231 -30.38 4.73 -25.55
CA VAL A 231 -29.61 5.13 -24.37
C VAL A 231 -29.41 6.65 -24.48
N GLY A 232 -30.50 7.38 -24.28
CA GLY A 232 -30.54 8.81 -24.20
C GLY A 232 -29.84 9.18 -22.91
N ILE A 233 -28.62 9.69 -23.07
CA ILE A 233 -27.99 10.71 -22.21
C ILE A 233 -28.51 10.58 -20.78
N GLN A 234 -27.91 9.66 -20.01
CA GLN A 234 -28.06 9.69 -18.55
C GLN A 234 -27.88 11.14 -18.14
N ARG A 235 -28.95 11.75 -17.59
CA ARG A 235 -28.91 13.14 -17.10
C ARG A 235 -27.60 13.29 -16.36
N MET A 236 -26.68 14.07 -16.92
CA MET A 236 -25.41 14.36 -16.26
C MET A 236 -25.80 14.76 -14.84
N LYS A 237 -25.28 14.02 -13.84
CA LYS A 237 -25.44 14.37 -12.43
C LYS A 237 -25.31 15.88 -12.36
N GLN A 238 -26.39 16.58 -12.01
CA GLN A 238 -26.34 18.02 -11.86
C GLN A 238 -25.19 18.27 -10.88
N LEU A 239 -24.13 18.93 -11.35
CA LEU A 239 -23.10 19.43 -10.47
C LEU A 239 -23.85 20.25 -9.43
N GLN A 240 -23.92 19.78 -8.18
CA GLN A 240 -24.37 20.62 -7.09
C GLN A 240 -23.40 21.80 -7.10
N ALA A 241 -23.90 22.95 -7.57
CA ALA A 241 -23.08 24.14 -7.86
C ALA A 241 -22.31 24.67 -6.64
N ASN A 242 -22.57 24.12 -5.46
CA ASN A 242 -21.94 24.50 -4.19
C ASN A 242 -21.34 23.31 -3.41
N TYR A 243 -21.07 22.17 -4.06
CA TYR A 243 -20.35 21.09 -3.37
C TYR A 243 -18.89 21.50 -3.13
N ARG A 244 -18.63 22.07 -1.96
CA ARG A 244 -17.28 22.16 -1.41
C ARG A 244 -16.98 20.82 -0.75
N PRO A 245 -16.08 19.98 -1.30
CA PRO A 245 -15.61 18.82 -0.57
C PRO A 245 -15.04 19.32 0.76
N GLU A 246 -15.56 18.81 1.88
CA GLU A 246 -15.02 19.16 3.19
C GLU A 246 -13.54 18.81 3.23
N VAL A 247 -12.71 19.82 3.51
CA VAL A 247 -11.28 19.65 3.70
C VAL A 247 -11.11 18.80 4.93
N ALA A 248 -10.58 17.58 4.77
CA ALA A 248 -10.30 16.72 5.91
C ALA A 248 -9.38 17.50 6.86
N PRO A 249 -9.71 17.62 8.16
CA PRO A 249 -8.87 18.36 9.09
C PRO A 249 -7.48 17.73 9.11
N ALA A 250 -6.45 18.56 8.95
CA ALA A 250 -5.07 18.14 9.08
C ALA A 250 -4.80 17.75 10.54
N ILE A 251 -5.15 16.52 10.92
CA ILE A 251 -4.78 15.99 12.23
C ILE A 251 -3.28 15.73 12.18
N ALA A 252 -2.52 16.59 12.87
CA ALA A 252 -1.08 16.43 13.00
C ALA A 252 -0.75 14.98 13.44
N PRO A 253 0.34 14.39 12.92
CA PRO A 253 0.74 13.05 13.32
C PRO A 253 0.99 13.00 14.84
N PRO A 254 0.46 11.99 15.55
CA PRO A 254 0.59 11.88 16.99
C PRO A 254 2.05 11.58 17.34
N THR A 255 2.76 12.62 17.78
CA THR A 255 4.22 12.59 18.02
C THR A 255 4.62 11.50 19.02
N ASP A 256 3.79 11.26 20.04
CA ASP A 256 4.04 10.21 21.04
C ASP A 256 3.95 8.79 20.46
N LEU A 257 3.01 8.54 19.54
CA LEU A 257 2.90 7.25 18.86
C LEU A 257 4.09 7.02 17.93
N ILE A 258 4.51 8.06 17.21
CA ILE A 258 5.69 8.00 16.36
C ILE A 258 6.94 7.73 17.19
N LYS A 259 7.10 8.38 18.36
CA LYS A 259 8.20 8.12 19.29
C LYS A 259 8.21 6.65 19.74
N GLN A 260 7.06 6.09 20.13
CA GLN A 260 6.95 4.69 20.55
C GLN A 260 7.25 3.69 19.42
N VAL A 261 6.76 3.96 18.21
CA VAL A 261 7.07 3.16 17.01
C VAL A 261 8.58 3.18 16.74
N ASN A 262 9.22 4.34 16.84
CA ASN A 262 10.67 4.46 16.66
C ASN A 262 11.47 3.75 17.76
N GLN A 263 11.05 3.85 19.02
CA GLN A 263 11.67 3.12 20.12
C GLN A 263 11.60 1.60 19.91
N GLY A 264 10.44 1.08 19.47
CA GLY A 264 10.30 -0.34 19.14
C GLY A 264 11.16 -0.77 17.97
N ARG A 265 11.32 0.09 16.95
CA ARG A 265 12.24 -0.15 15.82
C ARG A 265 13.70 -0.19 16.29
N ASP A 266 14.13 0.74 17.14
CA ASP A 266 15.50 0.75 17.68
C ASP A 266 15.79 -0.50 18.51
N GLN A 267 14.81 -0.99 19.27
CA GLN A 267 14.92 -2.28 19.96
C GLN A 267 15.08 -3.43 18.97
N LEU A 268 14.27 -3.46 17.90
CA LEU A 268 14.35 -4.51 16.88
C LEU A 268 15.75 -4.59 16.25
N VAL A 269 16.35 -3.44 15.94
CA VAL A 269 17.72 -3.36 15.40
C VAL A 269 18.74 -3.94 16.38
N LYS A 270 18.59 -3.65 17.69
CA LYS A 270 19.46 -4.24 18.73
C LYS A 270 19.31 -5.76 18.80
N ILE A 271 18.09 -6.28 18.70
CA ILE A 271 17.83 -7.73 18.71
C ILE A 271 18.49 -8.40 17.51
N GLN A 272 18.34 -7.80 16.32
CA GLN A 272 18.89 -8.33 15.08
C GLN A 272 20.42 -8.38 15.09
N ALA A 273 21.08 -7.41 15.71
CA ALA A 273 22.53 -7.41 15.88
C ALA A 273 23.03 -8.57 16.76
N GLY A 274 22.19 -9.09 17.66
CA GLY A 274 22.51 -10.24 18.52
C GLY A 274 22.21 -11.61 17.91
N LEU A 275 21.64 -11.68 16.70
CA LEU A 275 21.36 -12.95 16.03
C LEU A 275 22.67 -13.64 15.57
N PRO A 276 22.75 -14.98 15.49
CA PRO A 276 23.89 -15.68 14.91
C PRO A 276 24.17 -15.27 13.46
N ILE A 277 25.44 -15.23 13.05
CA ILE A 277 25.85 -14.81 11.68
C ILE A 277 25.13 -15.60 10.58
N SER A 278 24.90 -16.90 10.81
CA SER A 278 24.17 -17.78 9.88
C SER A 278 22.72 -17.34 9.61
N THR A 279 22.10 -16.60 10.53
CA THR A 279 20.74 -16.07 10.40
C THR A 279 20.71 -14.57 10.08
N GLN A 280 21.81 -13.85 10.36
CA GLN A 280 21.95 -12.44 10.01
C GLN A 280 21.90 -12.18 8.49
N SER A 281 22.41 -13.07 7.63
CA SER A 281 22.44 -12.85 6.17
C SER A 281 21.05 -12.62 5.55
N LEU A 282 20.05 -13.38 6.02
CA LEU A 282 18.67 -13.27 5.55
C LEU A 282 17.95 -12.07 6.19
N ALA A 283 18.17 -11.84 7.50
CA ALA A 283 17.59 -10.73 8.22
C ALA A 283 18.15 -9.37 7.77
N ALA A 284 19.47 -9.24 7.61
CA ALA A 284 20.17 -8.00 7.21
C ALA A 284 19.69 -7.48 5.85
N LYS A 285 19.43 -8.37 4.90
CA LYS A 285 18.86 -8.01 3.58
C LYS A 285 17.47 -7.37 3.71
N SER A 286 16.68 -7.81 4.68
CA SER A 286 15.35 -7.26 4.98
C SER A 286 15.35 -6.00 5.84
N ILE A 287 16.49 -5.53 6.35
CA ILE A 287 16.58 -4.34 7.23
C ILE A 287 17.41 -3.23 6.59
N GLN A 288 18.50 -3.57 5.87
CA GLN A 288 19.28 -2.60 5.11
C GLN A 288 18.46 -1.94 3.99
N LEU A 289 17.46 -2.64 3.45
CA LEU A 289 16.48 -2.08 2.51
C LEU A 289 15.48 -1.08 3.16
N PHE A 290 15.48 -0.95 4.49
CA PHE A 290 14.41 -0.26 5.23
C PHE A 290 14.92 0.81 6.21
N ARG A 291 16.21 1.13 6.15
CA ARG A 291 16.81 2.23 6.92
C ARG A 291 17.21 3.41 6.02
N PRO A 292 16.30 4.08 5.27
CA PRO A 292 16.61 5.45 4.93
C PRO A 292 16.41 6.26 6.20
N LYS A 293 17.52 6.76 6.77
CA LYS A 293 17.48 7.98 7.60
C LYS A 293 16.52 8.93 6.92
N ARG A 294 15.47 9.40 7.62
CA ARG A 294 14.73 10.69 7.58
C ARG A 294 14.88 11.71 6.42
N GLN A 295 15.53 11.39 5.32
CA GLN A 295 15.23 11.98 4.05
C GLN A 295 13.89 11.40 3.70
N SER A 296 12.93 12.29 3.50
CA SER A 296 11.77 12.07 2.67
C SER A 296 12.21 11.54 1.30
N ILE A 297 12.69 10.29 1.24
CA ILE A 297 12.61 9.48 0.04
C ILE A 297 11.11 9.41 -0.15
N SER A 298 10.62 10.33 -0.98
CA SER A 298 9.20 10.44 -1.25
C SER A 298 8.72 9.03 -1.53
N LYS A 299 7.49 8.67 -1.16
CA LYS A 299 6.93 7.34 -1.50
C LYS A 299 7.12 7.00 -3.00
N PHE A 300 7.45 8.02 -3.81
CA PHE A 300 7.73 8.02 -5.23
C PHE A 300 9.20 7.82 -5.65
N ALA A 301 10.19 7.97 -4.77
CA ALA A 301 11.60 7.90 -5.15
C ALA A 301 12.09 6.48 -5.47
N VAL A 302 13.00 6.40 -6.44
CA VAL A 302 13.66 5.17 -6.89
C VAL A 302 14.63 4.69 -5.81
N ARG A 303 14.68 3.38 -5.54
CA ARG A 303 15.65 2.81 -4.58
C ARG A 303 17.07 3.08 -5.11
N THR A 304 17.97 3.54 -4.26
CA THR A 304 19.36 3.85 -4.64
C THR A 304 20.04 2.66 -5.31
N THR A 305 19.81 1.44 -4.79
CA THR A 305 20.36 0.20 -5.36
C THR A 305 19.85 -0.12 -6.78
N GLU A 306 18.69 0.39 -7.18
CA GLU A 306 18.20 0.22 -8.55
C GLU A 306 18.85 1.20 -9.52
N ALA A 307 19.16 2.42 -9.06
CA ALA A 307 19.87 3.41 -9.86
C ALA A 307 21.33 2.98 -10.14
N ASP A 308 21.96 2.30 -9.17
CA ASP A 308 23.35 1.83 -9.28
C ASP A 308 23.58 0.89 -10.48
N VAL A 309 22.58 0.09 -10.85
CA VAL A 309 22.65 -0.82 -12.01
C VAL A 309 22.71 -0.05 -13.33
N TYR A 310 22.17 1.17 -13.37
CA TYR A 310 22.03 1.97 -14.59
C TYR A 310 22.94 3.21 -14.60
N GLN A 311 23.97 3.27 -13.76
CA GLN A 311 24.84 4.45 -13.64
C GLN A 311 25.44 4.89 -14.97
N THR A 312 25.84 3.95 -15.83
CA THR A 312 26.37 4.28 -17.17
C THR A 312 25.34 4.96 -18.07
N PHE A 313 24.08 4.53 -18.03
CA PHE A 313 22.99 5.18 -18.76
C PHE A 313 22.67 6.55 -18.15
N LEU A 314 22.58 6.61 -16.82
CA LEU A 314 22.25 7.82 -16.06
C LEU A 314 23.33 8.91 -16.12
N ALA A 315 24.57 8.55 -16.47
CA ALA A 315 25.65 9.49 -16.72
C ALA A 315 25.47 10.26 -18.06
N GLN A 316 24.62 9.77 -18.97
CA GLN A 316 24.34 10.45 -20.23
C GLN A 316 23.46 11.70 -20.00
N PRO A 317 23.62 12.77 -20.79
CA PRO A 317 22.78 13.96 -20.67
C PRO A 317 21.31 13.65 -20.96
N ASN A 318 20.41 14.38 -20.30
CA ASN A 318 18.96 14.28 -20.50
C ASN A 318 18.36 12.88 -20.26
N THR A 319 19.04 12.05 -19.47
CA THR A 319 18.53 10.75 -19.04
C THR A 319 18.05 10.80 -17.60
N GLY A 320 17.24 9.82 -17.22
CA GLY A 320 16.89 9.62 -15.84
C GLY A 320 16.22 8.28 -15.59
N ILE A 321 15.96 8.04 -14.31
CA ILE A 321 15.22 6.88 -13.82
C ILE A 321 14.06 7.37 -12.98
N ALA A 322 12.89 6.77 -13.16
CA ALA A 322 11.70 7.14 -12.43
C ALA A 322 10.91 5.88 -12.05
N ARG A 323 10.03 6.04 -11.07
CA ARG A 323 9.06 5.01 -10.72
C ARG A 323 7.67 5.49 -11.11
N VAL A 324 7.00 4.71 -11.94
CA VAL A 324 5.65 4.93 -12.42
C VAL A 324 4.71 4.07 -11.58
N TYR A 325 3.78 4.70 -10.89
CA TYR A 325 2.91 4.02 -9.94
C TYR A 325 1.53 3.73 -10.53
N PRO A 326 0.84 2.71 -10.01
CA PRO A 326 -0.54 2.50 -10.36
C PRO A 326 -1.42 3.65 -9.85
N VAL A 327 -2.56 3.92 -10.51
CA VAL A 327 -3.52 4.96 -10.09
C VAL A 327 -3.95 4.79 -8.64
N SER A 328 -4.07 3.54 -8.18
CA SER A 328 -4.39 3.19 -6.79
C SER A 328 -3.39 3.74 -5.77
N ALA A 329 -2.13 3.98 -6.15
CA ALA A 329 -1.13 4.58 -5.29
C ALA A 329 -1.39 6.09 -5.05
N PHE A 330 -2.09 6.75 -5.97
CA PHE A 330 -2.43 8.18 -5.90
C PHE A 330 -3.78 8.45 -5.23
N VAL A 331 -4.54 7.40 -4.90
CA VAL A 331 -5.82 7.53 -4.17
C VAL A 331 -5.61 8.05 -2.73
N VAL A 332 -4.37 8.08 -2.24
CA VAL A 332 -4.03 8.40 -0.85
C VAL A 332 -3.37 9.78 -0.74
N ASP A 333 -4.15 10.84 -0.93
CA ASP A 333 -4.14 12.04 -0.08
C ASP A 333 -5.19 13.04 -0.59
N ARG A 334 -6.40 12.99 -0.01
CA ARG A 334 -7.40 14.07 -0.19
C ARG A 334 -6.92 15.42 0.37
N ASN A 335 -5.81 15.44 1.10
CA ASN A 335 -5.08 16.66 1.44
C ASN A 335 -4.27 17.15 0.24
N ARG A 336 -4.96 17.83 -0.68
CA ARG A 336 -4.36 18.60 -1.79
C ARG A 336 -3.36 19.68 -1.35
N LEU A 337 -3.28 19.95 -0.06
CA LEU A 337 -2.37 20.92 0.56
C LEU A 337 -1.02 20.32 1.00
N ASN A 338 -0.75 19.03 0.75
CA ASN A 338 0.57 18.46 1.04
C ASN A 338 1.51 18.64 -0.17
N PRO A 339 2.48 19.58 -0.13
CA PRO A 339 3.42 19.82 -1.23
C PRO A 339 4.38 18.65 -1.48
N ALA A 340 4.35 17.61 -0.64
CA ALA A 340 5.16 16.39 -0.80
C ALA A 340 4.60 15.40 -1.86
N ASN A 341 3.45 15.68 -2.46
CA ASN A 341 2.99 14.98 -3.67
C ASN A 341 3.80 15.47 -4.86
N VAL A 342 5.03 14.96 -4.96
CA VAL A 342 5.92 15.23 -6.09
C VAL A 342 5.18 14.79 -7.35
N PRO A 343 4.90 15.70 -8.30
CA PRO A 343 4.34 15.32 -9.59
C PRO A 343 5.29 14.29 -10.20
N MET A 344 4.76 13.13 -10.59
CA MET A 344 5.54 12.14 -11.33
C MET A 344 6.17 12.84 -12.53
N PRO A 345 7.43 12.50 -12.88
CA PRO A 345 8.01 13.02 -14.10
C PRO A 345 7.06 12.66 -15.24
N PHE A 346 6.58 13.67 -15.94
CA PHE A 346 5.81 13.56 -17.18
C PHE A 346 4.33 13.16 -17.08
N GLY A 347 3.74 13.05 -15.87
CA GLY A 347 2.31 12.72 -15.72
C GLY A 347 1.94 11.28 -16.13
N LEU A 348 2.93 10.41 -16.36
CA LEU A 348 2.74 9.02 -16.74
C LEU A 348 2.31 8.18 -15.53
N ARG A 349 1.20 7.44 -15.60
CA ARG A 349 0.70 6.54 -14.54
C ARG A 349 0.39 5.16 -15.08
N VAL A 350 0.10 4.20 -14.21
CA VAL A 350 -0.30 2.84 -14.60
C VAL A 350 -1.74 2.56 -14.18
N GLU A 351 -2.59 2.10 -15.09
CA GLU A 351 -3.96 1.68 -14.79
C GLU A 351 -4.24 0.39 -15.55
N ALA A 352 -4.76 -0.63 -14.85
CA ALA A 352 -5.08 -1.92 -15.45
C ALA A 352 -3.96 -2.53 -16.34
N GLY A 353 -2.69 -2.33 -15.99
CA GLY A 353 -1.55 -2.83 -16.76
C GLY A 353 -1.22 -2.03 -18.03
N GLN A 354 -1.80 -0.85 -18.19
CA GLN A 354 -1.49 0.10 -19.25
C GLN A 354 -0.75 1.31 -18.68
N PHE A 355 0.12 1.92 -19.47
CA PHE A 355 0.63 3.26 -19.24
C PHE A 355 -0.40 4.28 -19.72
N LEU A 356 -0.75 5.23 -18.87
CA LEU A 356 -1.68 6.31 -19.16
C LEU A 356 -0.99 7.65 -18.94
N LEU A 357 -1.16 8.55 -19.89
CA LEU A 357 -0.75 9.95 -19.73
C LEU A 357 -1.84 10.73 -19.02
N SER A 358 -1.54 11.26 -17.84
CA SER A 358 -2.45 12.12 -17.10
C SER A 358 -2.41 13.53 -17.68
N GLY A 359 -3.49 13.95 -18.35
CA GLY A 359 -3.69 15.35 -18.70
C GLY A 359 -4.21 16.13 -17.49
N GLU A 360 -3.36 16.95 -16.87
CA GLU A 360 -3.80 17.96 -15.89
C GLU A 360 -3.81 19.34 -16.55
N ALA A 361 -4.79 20.19 -16.18
CA ALA A 361 -4.94 21.55 -16.70
C ALA A 361 -5.08 21.62 -18.22
N LEU A 362 -4.13 22.23 -18.95
CA LEU A 362 -4.10 22.26 -20.43
C LEU A 362 -3.01 21.32 -20.98
N ASN A 363 -2.43 20.49 -20.13
CA ASN A 363 -1.38 19.56 -20.53
C ASN A 363 -2.03 18.35 -21.20
N TYR A 364 -1.43 17.91 -22.29
CA TYR A 364 -1.79 16.65 -22.94
C TYR A 364 -0.56 16.04 -23.58
N GLY A 365 -0.69 14.79 -23.97
CA GLY A 365 0.36 14.09 -24.67
C GLY A 365 -0.18 12.84 -25.30
N PHE A 366 0.68 12.20 -26.07
CA PHE A 366 0.38 10.93 -26.69
C PHE A 366 1.60 10.04 -26.65
N ILE A 367 1.33 8.74 -26.65
CA ILE A 367 2.32 7.69 -26.48
C ILE A 367 2.20 6.66 -27.61
N THR A 368 3.35 6.15 -28.04
CA THR A 368 3.45 5.03 -28.98
C THR A 368 4.51 4.04 -28.51
N GLN A 369 4.37 2.79 -28.93
CA GLN A 369 5.37 1.74 -28.71
C GLN A 369 6.25 1.64 -29.96
N LEU A 370 7.57 1.61 -29.76
CA LEU A 370 8.55 1.44 -30.84
C LEU A 370 9.12 0.03 -30.92
N GLY A 371 8.89 -0.82 -29.91
CA GLY A 371 9.42 -2.18 -29.87
C GLY A 371 10.63 -2.33 -28.94
N ASP A 372 11.39 -3.41 -29.10
CA ASP A 372 12.62 -3.66 -28.33
C ASP A 372 13.81 -2.90 -28.92
N ILE A 373 13.85 -1.59 -28.70
CA ILE A 373 14.94 -0.71 -29.12
C ILE A 373 15.68 -0.21 -27.88
N SER A 374 17.01 -0.28 -27.83
CA SER A 374 17.74 0.27 -26.67
C SER A 374 17.62 1.79 -26.60
N LEU A 375 17.45 2.35 -25.40
CA LEU A 375 17.43 3.80 -25.18
C LEU A 375 18.78 4.47 -25.52
N ASP A 376 19.89 3.72 -25.45
CA ASP A 376 21.22 4.22 -25.80
C ASP A 376 21.33 4.54 -27.29
N GLN A 377 20.69 3.72 -28.13
CA GLN A 377 20.74 3.81 -29.59
C GLN A 377 19.68 4.75 -30.16
N MET A 378 18.76 5.22 -29.34
CA MET A 378 17.64 6.03 -29.81
C MET A 378 18.09 7.45 -30.13
N ASN A 379 17.89 7.84 -31.38
CA ASN A 379 18.04 9.21 -31.86
C ASN A 379 16.68 9.74 -32.37
N ALA A 380 16.47 11.05 -32.28
CA ALA A 380 15.22 11.67 -32.72
C ALA A 380 15.02 11.55 -34.25
N ALA A 381 16.09 11.41 -35.03
CA ALA A 381 16.04 11.55 -36.48
C ALA A 381 15.40 10.35 -37.22
N HIS A 382 15.67 9.11 -36.81
CA HIS A 382 15.45 7.96 -37.69
C HIS A 382 14.38 6.95 -37.25
N GLN A 383 13.86 7.04 -36.03
CA GLN A 383 12.99 6.00 -35.45
C GLN A 383 11.63 6.52 -34.98
N LEU A 384 11.34 7.80 -35.20
CA LEU A 384 10.08 8.40 -34.79
C LEU A 384 9.03 8.27 -35.90
N PRO A 385 7.79 7.86 -35.57
CA PRO A 385 6.68 7.97 -36.49
C PRO A 385 6.53 9.42 -36.97
N GLU A 386 6.19 9.62 -38.24
CA GLU A 386 6.08 10.94 -38.87
C GLU A 386 5.18 11.91 -38.10
N LEU A 387 4.18 11.39 -37.41
CA LEU A 387 3.29 12.16 -36.57
C LEU A 387 4.00 12.91 -35.43
N PHE A 388 5.05 12.34 -34.83
CA PHE A 388 5.82 13.02 -33.78
C PHE A 388 6.65 14.19 -34.32
N LYS A 389 7.07 14.10 -35.59
CA LYS A 389 7.87 15.12 -36.28
C LYS A 389 7.00 16.26 -36.77
N THR A 390 5.86 15.92 -37.38
CA THR A 390 4.96 16.87 -38.07
C THR A 390 3.91 17.51 -37.17
N TYR A 391 3.62 16.94 -35.99
CA TYR A 391 2.60 17.50 -35.10
C TYR A 391 2.99 18.91 -34.63
N SER A 392 2.07 19.86 -34.83
CA SER A 392 2.17 21.23 -34.35
C SER A 392 1.07 21.48 -33.32
N PRO A 393 1.42 21.83 -32.07
CA PRO A 393 0.41 22.14 -31.07
C PRO A 393 -0.46 23.35 -31.48
N PRO A 394 -1.79 23.31 -31.28
CA PRO A 394 -2.65 24.47 -31.53
C PRO A 394 -2.22 25.66 -30.67
N ASN A 395 -2.41 26.87 -31.20
CA ASN A 395 -1.98 28.10 -30.54
C ASN A 395 -3.15 29.03 -30.17
N VAL A 396 -4.38 28.53 -30.25
CA VAL A 396 -5.61 29.21 -29.86
C VAL A 396 -6.23 28.46 -28.68
N LEU A 397 -6.62 29.16 -27.61
CA LEU A 397 -7.07 28.54 -26.35
C LEU A 397 -8.24 27.57 -26.56
N ALA A 398 -9.23 27.96 -27.37
CA ALA A 398 -10.38 27.12 -27.67
C ALA A 398 -9.98 25.83 -28.41
N GLU A 399 -9.03 25.91 -29.34
CA GLU A 399 -8.50 24.74 -30.06
C GLU A 399 -7.69 23.83 -29.14
N ILE A 400 -6.91 24.41 -28.23
CA ILE A 400 -6.14 23.66 -27.21
C ILE A 400 -7.10 22.84 -26.33
N GLN A 401 -8.18 23.46 -25.84
CA GLN A 401 -9.22 22.76 -25.06
C GLN A 401 -9.94 21.68 -25.88
N ASN A 402 -10.19 21.92 -27.16
CA ASN A 402 -10.77 20.92 -28.06
C ASN A 402 -9.83 19.73 -28.26
N HIS A 403 -8.55 19.99 -28.54
CA HIS A 403 -7.53 18.95 -28.67
C HIS A 403 -7.39 18.13 -27.40
N GLN A 404 -7.31 18.78 -26.23
CA GLN A 404 -7.23 18.08 -24.96
C GLN A 404 -8.41 17.12 -24.77
N ARG A 405 -9.64 17.58 -25.04
CA ARG A 405 -10.83 16.72 -24.95
C ARG A 405 -10.76 15.54 -25.91
N ARG A 406 -10.25 15.73 -27.13
CA ARG A 406 -10.05 14.63 -28.09
C ARG A 406 -9.07 13.57 -27.58
N PHE A 407 -7.94 13.99 -27.01
CA PHE A 407 -6.95 13.07 -26.43
C PHE A 407 -7.48 12.33 -25.18
N LEU A 408 -8.31 12.99 -24.37
CA LEU A 408 -8.93 12.36 -23.20
C LEU A 408 -10.01 11.35 -23.58
N VAL A 409 -10.74 11.59 -24.67
CA VAL A 409 -11.83 10.71 -25.13
C VAL A 409 -11.31 9.64 -26.11
N GLY A 410 -10.10 9.78 -26.64
CA GLY A 410 -9.52 8.87 -27.63
C GLY A 410 -10.25 8.90 -28.98
N LYS A 411 -10.99 9.97 -29.28
CA LYS A 411 -11.83 10.06 -30.48
C LYS A 411 -11.11 10.75 -31.64
N ASP A 412 -11.12 10.10 -32.80
CA ASP A 412 -10.63 10.62 -34.09
C ASP A 412 -9.13 10.98 -34.09
N THR A 413 -8.31 10.28 -33.30
CA THR A 413 -6.85 10.42 -33.34
C THR A 413 -6.20 9.05 -33.48
N PRO A 414 -5.25 8.85 -34.41
CA PRO A 414 -4.40 7.65 -34.44
C PRO A 414 -3.46 7.56 -33.22
N LEU A 415 -3.52 8.57 -32.35
CA LEU A 415 -2.72 8.73 -31.16
C LEU A 415 -3.51 8.25 -29.95
N SER A 416 -2.87 7.41 -29.16
CA SER A 416 -3.42 6.97 -27.88
C SER A 416 -2.74 7.72 -26.73
N SER A 417 -3.53 8.04 -25.71
CA SER A 417 -3.04 8.47 -24.39
C SER A 417 -2.78 7.27 -23.46
N GLU A 418 -3.15 6.06 -23.91
CA GLU A 418 -3.08 4.82 -23.15
C GLU A 418 -2.40 3.71 -23.99
N ILE A 419 -1.50 2.94 -23.40
CA ILE A 419 -0.82 1.85 -24.11
C ILE A 419 -0.47 0.70 -23.16
N PRO A 420 -0.52 -0.58 -23.56
CA PRO A 420 -0.12 -1.69 -22.70
C PRO A 420 1.30 -1.52 -22.15
N ALA A 421 1.48 -1.67 -20.84
CA ALA A 421 2.77 -1.60 -20.18
C ALA A 421 3.49 -2.96 -20.28
N GLN A 422 4.48 -3.04 -21.14
CA GLN A 422 5.26 -4.24 -21.41
C GLN A 422 6.72 -4.00 -21.02
N LEU A 423 7.28 -4.92 -20.23
CA LEU A 423 8.69 -4.83 -19.83
C LEU A 423 9.60 -4.92 -21.05
N LYS A 424 10.73 -4.19 -20.96
CA LYS A 424 11.78 -4.18 -21.99
C LYS A 424 11.31 -3.67 -23.37
N GLN A 425 10.11 -3.12 -23.48
CA GLN A 425 9.66 -2.44 -24.68
C GLN A 425 9.95 -0.94 -24.54
N THR A 426 10.32 -0.31 -25.64
CA THR A 426 10.59 1.13 -25.65
C THR A 426 9.39 1.87 -26.20
N TYR A 427 9.04 2.92 -25.48
CA TYR A 427 7.94 3.80 -25.75
C TYR A 427 8.48 5.17 -26.07
N VAL A 428 7.78 5.89 -26.93
CA VAL A 428 7.99 7.31 -27.15
C VAL A 428 6.72 8.05 -26.85
N MET A 429 6.85 9.13 -26.10
CA MET A 429 5.76 10.04 -25.80
C MET A 429 6.15 11.46 -26.12
N ARG A 430 5.18 12.24 -26.59
CA ARG A 430 5.30 13.69 -26.73
C ARG A 430 4.38 14.35 -25.74
N LEU A 431 4.93 15.28 -24.99
CA LEU A 431 4.23 15.99 -23.93
C LEU A 431 4.19 17.45 -24.32
N VAL A 432 2.97 17.98 -24.38
CA VAL A 432 2.72 19.38 -24.64
C VAL A 432 2.10 19.97 -23.38
N GLN A 433 2.84 20.88 -22.78
CA GLN A 433 2.44 21.62 -21.60
C GLN A 433 2.22 23.07 -21.99
N TYR A 434 1.00 23.55 -21.76
CA TYR A 434 0.71 24.97 -21.78
C TYR A 434 0.75 25.45 -20.34
N GLN A 435 1.60 26.41 -20.07
CA GLN A 435 1.50 27.13 -18.81
C GLN A 435 0.44 28.22 -19.00
N LEU A 436 -0.37 28.45 -17.97
CA LEU A 436 -1.26 29.60 -17.93
C LEU A 436 -0.74 30.54 -16.84
N PRO A 437 -0.78 31.87 -17.07
CA PRO A 437 -0.47 32.83 -16.02
C PRO A 437 -1.38 32.59 -14.83
N GLU A 438 -0.86 32.79 -13.62
CA GLU A 438 -1.63 32.63 -12.38
C GLU A 438 -2.95 33.41 -12.39
N VAL A 439 -2.95 34.57 -13.06
CA VAL A 439 -4.12 35.42 -13.26
C VAL A 439 -5.28 34.66 -13.90
N VAL A 440 -4.99 33.82 -14.90
CA VAL A 440 -5.97 33.02 -15.62
C VAL A 440 -6.40 31.82 -14.77
N THR A 441 -5.46 31.14 -14.10
CA THR A 441 -5.77 29.94 -13.31
C THR A 441 -6.52 30.26 -12.02
N THR A 442 -6.23 31.40 -11.38
CA THR A 442 -6.89 31.84 -10.13
C THR A 442 -8.14 32.69 -10.37
N GLY A 443 -8.30 33.23 -11.59
CA GLY A 443 -9.36 34.19 -11.90
C GLY A 443 -9.22 35.51 -11.14
N ARG A 444 -8.05 35.81 -10.58
CA ARG A 444 -7.77 37.09 -9.93
C ARG A 444 -7.78 38.22 -10.96
N PRO A 445 -8.32 39.40 -10.64
CA PRO A 445 -8.20 40.55 -11.53
C PRO A 445 -6.73 40.99 -11.66
N LEU A 446 -6.35 41.49 -12.84
CA LEU A 446 -5.05 42.10 -13.06
C LEU A 446 -4.94 43.43 -12.29
N GLN A 447 -3.85 43.59 -11.53
CA GLN A 447 -3.53 44.87 -10.92
C GLN A 447 -3.16 45.90 -11.99
N PRO A 448 -3.38 47.21 -11.76
CA PRO A 448 -3.03 48.26 -12.73
C PRO A 448 -1.58 48.19 -13.23
N GLY A 449 -0.62 47.90 -12.35
CA GLY A 449 0.80 47.75 -12.73
C GLY A 449 1.09 46.50 -13.58
N GLU A 450 0.36 45.41 -13.37
CA GLU A 450 0.53 44.17 -14.14
C GLU A 450 0.02 44.31 -15.58
N ARG A 451 -0.95 45.21 -15.83
CA ARG A 451 -1.48 45.46 -17.18
C ARG A 451 -0.40 45.96 -18.14
N GLY A 452 0.50 46.82 -17.67
CA GLY A 452 1.63 47.30 -18.46
C GLY A 452 2.66 46.20 -18.77
N GLN A 453 2.68 45.12 -17.97
CA GLN A 453 3.59 43.99 -18.12
C GLN A 453 2.93 42.75 -18.75
N LEU A 454 1.70 42.89 -19.27
CA LEU A 454 0.92 41.77 -19.77
C LEU A 454 1.67 40.94 -20.81
N LYS A 455 2.37 41.59 -21.76
CA LYS A 455 3.19 40.88 -22.77
C LYS A 455 4.29 40.02 -22.14
N SER A 456 4.92 40.49 -21.07
CA SER A 456 5.97 39.74 -20.34
C SER A 456 5.37 38.56 -19.56
N LEU A 457 4.23 38.77 -18.91
CA LEU A 457 3.49 37.72 -18.22
C LEU A 457 3.03 36.61 -19.18
N LEU A 458 2.70 36.97 -20.43
CA LEU A 458 2.31 36.03 -21.48
C LEU A 458 3.49 35.36 -22.21
N ALA A 459 4.72 35.89 -22.08
CA ALA A 459 5.89 35.36 -22.79
C ALA A 459 6.41 34.02 -22.24
N HIS A 460 6.13 33.69 -20.98
CA HIS A 460 6.64 32.50 -20.29
C HIS A 460 5.66 31.33 -20.30
N GLN A 461 5.35 30.66 -21.42
CA GLN A 461 4.16 29.80 -21.35
C GLN A 461 4.18 28.49 -22.15
N GLY A 462 5.12 27.58 -21.86
CA GLY A 462 4.91 26.16 -22.17
C GLY A 462 6.17 25.31 -22.29
N GLN A 463 5.98 24.00 -22.45
CA GLN A 463 7.03 23.05 -22.79
C GLN A 463 6.50 22.06 -23.83
N ASP A 464 7.28 21.75 -24.85
CA ASP A 464 7.00 20.65 -25.78
C ASP A 464 8.22 19.73 -25.80
N ARG A 465 8.06 18.52 -25.28
CA ARG A 465 9.16 17.57 -25.08
C ARG A 465 8.81 16.24 -25.69
N LEU A 466 9.78 15.69 -26.40
CA LEU A 466 9.76 14.33 -26.90
C LEU A 466 10.63 13.45 -26.02
N ILE A 467 10.05 12.41 -25.45
CA ILE A 467 10.67 11.58 -24.43
C ILE A 467 10.54 10.11 -24.82
N ALA A 468 11.66 9.41 -24.80
CA ALA A 468 11.69 7.97 -24.86
C ALA A 468 11.74 7.40 -23.46
N PHE A 469 11.06 6.28 -23.22
CA PHE A 469 11.20 5.56 -21.97
C PHE A 469 11.03 4.06 -22.14
N ARG A 470 11.63 3.30 -21.22
CA ARG A 470 11.64 1.84 -21.22
C ARG A 470 11.44 1.32 -19.80
N PRO A 471 10.33 0.63 -19.49
CA PRO A 471 10.18 -0.07 -18.21
C PRO A 471 11.16 -1.24 -18.11
N VAL A 472 11.96 -1.23 -17.05
CA VAL A 472 13.00 -2.23 -16.81
C VAL A 472 12.60 -3.29 -15.78
N THR A 473 11.78 -2.89 -14.80
CA THR A 473 11.35 -3.79 -13.72
C THR A 473 9.91 -3.48 -13.33
N GLN A 474 9.10 -4.51 -13.14
CA GLN A 474 7.78 -4.40 -12.52
C GLN A 474 7.87 -4.93 -11.08
N ARG A 475 7.26 -4.21 -10.15
CA ARG A 475 7.23 -4.58 -8.74
C ARG A 475 5.91 -5.24 -8.36
N ARG A 476 5.91 -5.90 -7.20
CA ARG A 476 4.72 -6.59 -6.64
C ARG A 476 3.54 -5.67 -6.36
N ASP A 477 3.77 -4.38 -6.21
CA ASP A 477 2.72 -3.38 -6.03
C ASP A 477 2.17 -2.84 -7.36
N GLY A 478 2.56 -3.41 -8.51
CA GLY A 478 2.11 -3.00 -9.84
C GLY A 478 2.82 -1.77 -10.39
N SER A 479 3.74 -1.15 -9.64
CA SER A 479 4.56 -0.05 -10.14
C SER A 479 5.67 -0.55 -11.07
N TYR A 480 6.10 0.33 -11.98
CA TYR A 480 7.19 0.09 -12.91
C TYR A 480 8.36 1.02 -12.60
N THR A 481 9.57 0.47 -12.58
CA THR A 481 10.79 1.29 -12.70
C THR A 481 11.04 1.51 -14.19
N VAL A 482 11.14 2.77 -14.60
CA VAL A 482 11.35 3.18 -16.00
C VAL A 482 12.64 3.98 -16.13
N LEU A 483 13.41 3.67 -17.17
CA LEU A 483 14.46 4.54 -17.66
C LEU A 483 13.86 5.48 -18.70
N TRP A 484 14.30 6.73 -18.74
CA TRP A 484 13.82 7.70 -19.71
C TRP A 484 14.96 8.57 -20.25
N LYS A 485 14.75 9.10 -21.46
CA LYS A 485 15.67 9.99 -22.17
C LYS A 485 14.88 11.04 -22.94
N VAL A 486 15.21 12.32 -22.77
CA VAL A 486 14.63 13.38 -23.62
C VAL A 486 15.35 13.32 -24.97
N LEU A 487 14.58 13.04 -26.03
CA LEU A 487 15.09 12.95 -27.39
C LEU A 487 15.20 14.33 -28.04
N GLU A 488 14.20 15.17 -27.83
CA GLU A 488 14.09 16.50 -28.45
C GLU A 488 13.29 17.42 -27.53
N THR A 489 13.70 18.68 -27.43
CA THR A 489 12.87 19.75 -26.85
C THR A 489 12.50 20.69 -27.99
N LYS A 490 11.20 20.80 -28.27
CA LYS A 490 10.67 21.66 -29.33
C LYS A 490 10.42 23.07 -28.80
N ALA A 491 10.17 24.00 -29.72
CA ALA A 491 9.78 25.35 -29.36
C ALA A 491 8.57 25.31 -28.42
N ALA A 492 8.61 26.10 -27.35
CA ALA A 492 7.53 26.17 -26.39
C ALA A 492 6.23 26.60 -27.11
N PRO A 493 5.10 25.88 -26.89
CA PRO A 493 3.84 26.27 -27.49
C PRO A 493 3.41 27.63 -26.92
N GLN A 494 2.74 28.44 -27.74
CA GLN A 494 2.26 29.76 -27.36
C GLN A 494 0.74 29.85 -27.54
N ILE A 495 0.06 30.60 -26.66
CA ILE A 495 -1.37 30.89 -26.77
C ILE A 495 -1.54 32.31 -27.30
N ARG A 496 -1.85 32.46 -28.59
CA ARG A 496 -1.90 33.74 -29.29
C ARG A 496 -3.07 34.62 -28.85
N ASP A 497 -4.21 34.03 -28.51
CA ASP A 497 -5.46 34.73 -28.17
C ASP A 497 -5.66 34.94 -26.66
N LEU A 498 -4.65 34.65 -25.84
CA LEU A 498 -4.77 34.71 -24.39
C LEU A 498 -5.04 36.14 -23.87
N GLU A 499 -4.48 37.16 -24.54
CA GLU A 499 -4.72 38.57 -24.22
C GLU A 499 -6.19 38.96 -24.43
N ASN A 500 -6.82 38.47 -25.51
CA ASN A 500 -8.23 38.70 -25.81
C ASN A 500 -9.12 38.09 -24.72
N TYR A 501 -8.78 36.88 -24.27
CA TYR A 501 -9.52 36.20 -23.20
C TYR A 501 -9.44 36.96 -21.87
N ILE A 502 -8.25 37.41 -21.48
CA ILE A 502 -8.05 38.18 -20.25
C ILE A 502 -8.82 39.50 -20.32
N SER A 503 -8.73 40.21 -21.44
CA SER A 503 -9.40 41.50 -21.64
C SER A 503 -10.93 41.39 -21.67
N ALA A 504 -11.48 40.33 -22.29
CA ALA A 504 -12.91 40.04 -22.26
C ALA A 504 -13.41 39.77 -20.83
N SER A 505 -12.67 38.97 -20.05
CA SER A 505 -13.03 38.65 -18.67
C SER A 505 -13.09 39.88 -17.75
N LEU A 506 -12.22 40.86 -18.00
CA LEU A 506 -12.19 42.14 -17.26
C LEU A 506 -13.41 43.01 -17.58
N LYS A 507 -13.87 43.06 -18.84
CA LYS A 507 -15.02 43.88 -19.25
C LYS A 507 -16.34 43.40 -18.65
N THR A 508 -16.49 42.09 -18.44
CA THR A 508 -17.71 41.51 -17.83
C THR A 508 -17.85 41.82 -16.34
N ARG A 509 -16.77 42.11 -15.61
CA ARG A 509 -16.81 42.35 -14.15
C ARG A 509 -17.09 43.80 -13.77
N THR A 510 -16.88 44.78 -14.65
CA THR A 510 -17.18 46.19 -14.37
C THR A 510 -18.64 46.57 -14.60
N ARG A 511 -19.49 45.64 -15.06
CA ARG A 511 -20.93 45.88 -15.29
C ARG A 511 -21.85 45.30 -14.19
N TYR A 512 -21.27 44.64 -13.20
CA TYR A 512 -21.94 44.22 -11.96
C TYR A 512 -21.35 45.01 -10.81
#